data_AF-A0A5C6MH74-F1
#
_entry.id   AF-A0A5C6MH74-F1
#
_cell.length_a   1.000
_cell.length_b   1.000
_cell.length_c   1.000
_cell.angle_alpha   90.00
_cell.angle_beta   90.00
_cell.angle_gamma   90.00
#
_symmetry.space_group_name_H-M   'P 1'
#
loop_
_entity.id
_entity.type
_entity.pdbx_description
1 polymer ?
#
loop_
_entity_poly.entity_id
_entity_poly.type
_entity_poly.pdbx_seq_one_letter_code
_entity_poly.pdbx_strand_id
1 'polypeptide(L)'
;MDSHPETIQKVLNNLKEVNSDEISPDRSINIFHCLMEMKDQSVHQEIQEFLKSEKKSERRLSEIHCSALAYLLQMSEEVLDELDLQQYNTSEEGRRRLIPAVRNCRKAVLSGSFLSKSHWEVVASAMTSNPSHLRELSLRENKSLTDAEVKLLSPAMMHPNCRLETLRLSLCSLSEISCDSLASALRSNPSHLRVLELSQNKLKDPGVKLLCGFLQDPLCKLETLRLSGCSLSEISCDSLASALRSNPSHLRELDLSWNKLKDPAVKQLCGFLQDPLCELETLRWLHSSQKPKPASLLKGQQVEQKPPAEKVLSERKWWRTMKLAKLHLSSRDGLSWSCGTRLSGCRLSETSCDSVASALKSNLSHLRVLDLSFNTLQDSGVKRLCSGLESPNCKLERLRLNNCSLLKISCDSLASALRSNPSHLRELDLSRNQLQDSGVKLLCGFLHFPNCRLETLR
;
A
#
# COMPACT_ATOMS: atom_id res chain seq x y z
N MET A 1 -53.38 -19.35 -22.55
CA MET A 1 -53.45 -18.64 -21.26
C MET A 1 -53.27 -17.17 -21.58
N ASP A 2 -54.38 -16.44 -21.65
CA ASP A 2 -54.39 -15.01 -21.97
C ASP A 2 -53.85 -14.22 -20.77
N SER A 3 -52.64 -13.68 -20.89
CA SER A 3 -52.13 -12.72 -19.93
C SER A 3 -52.62 -11.32 -20.32
N HIS A 4 -53.54 -10.77 -19.52
CA HIS A 4 -54.02 -9.40 -19.73
C HIS A 4 -52.85 -8.40 -19.59
N PRO A 5 -52.56 -7.56 -20.60
CA PRO A 5 -51.43 -6.61 -20.59
C PRO A 5 -51.43 -5.67 -19.37
N GLU A 6 -52.61 -5.27 -18.91
CA GLU A 6 -52.80 -4.42 -17.72
C GLU A 6 -52.36 -5.12 -16.43
N THR A 7 -52.57 -6.44 -16.32
CA THR A 7 -52.14 -7.25 -15.18
C THR A 7 -50.62 -7.37 -15.16
N ILE A 8 -49.98 -7.57 -16.32
CA ILE A 8 -48.51 -7.60 -16.45
C ILE A 8 -47.91 -6.25 -16.04
N GLN A 9 -48.47 -5.14 -16.52
CA GLN A 9 -47.96 -3.81 -16.19
C GLN A 9 -48.10 -3.49 -14.70
N LYS A 10 -49.18 -3.94 -14.06
CA LYS A 10 -49.38 -3.80 -12.61
C LYS A 10 -48.36 -4.62 -11.81
N VAL A 11 -48.08 -5.85 -12.24
CA VAL A 11 -47.04 -6.70 -11.62
C VAL A 11 -45.65 -6.08 -11.79
N LEU A 12 -45.34 -5.53 -12.97
CA LEU A 12 -44.08 -4.81 -13.23
C LEU A 12 -43.93 -3.58 -12.32
N ASN A 13 -44.98 -2.78 -12.17
CA ASN A 13 -44.95 -1.61 -11.28
C ASN A 13 -44.78 -2.04 -9.82
N ASN A 14 -45.46 -3.10 -9.37
CA ASN A 14 -45.29 -3.62 -8.01
C ASN A 14 -43.86 -4.15 -7.77
N LEU A 15 -43.27 -4.85 -8.74
CA LEU A 15 -41.88 -5.30 -8.63
C LEU A 15 -40.90 -4.11 -8.59
N LYS A 16 -41.17 -3.05 -9.35
CA LYS A 16 -40.41 -1.79 -9.32
C LYS A 16 -40.60 -1.00 -8.03
N GLU A 17 -41.76 -1.07 -7.38
CA GLU A 17 -41.99 -0.47 -6.05
C GLU A 17 -41.32 -1.28 -4.93
N VAL A 18 -41.32 -2.61 -5.05
CA VAL A 18 -40.63 -3.50 -4.11
C VAL A 18 -39.12 -3.30 -4.16
N ASN A 19 -38.56 -2.69 -5.22
CA ASN A 19 -37.14 -2.35 -5.41
C ASN A 19 -36.56 -1.32 -4.40
N SER A 20 -36.97 -1.37 -3.14
CA SER A 20 -36.38 -0.60 -2.05
C SER A 20 -35.08 -1.22 -1.54
N ASP A 21 -34.26 -0.42 -0.85
CA ASP A 21 -32.95 -0.79 -0.30
C ASP A 21 -33.01 -1.83 0.85
N GLU A 22 -34.17 -2.42 1.15
CA GLU A 22 -34.35 -3.40 2.25
C GLU A 22 -34.49 -4.87 1.78
N ILE A 23 -34.40 -5.12 0.48
CA ILE A 23 -34.57 -6.48 -0.08
C ILE A 23 -33.29 -7.30 0.01
N SER A 24 -33.36 -8.60 0.31
CA SER A 24 -32.16 -9.47 0.27
C SER A 24 -31.50 -9.55 -1.13
N PRO A 25 -30.18 -9.84 -1.19
CA PRO A 25 -29.48 -10.01 -2.47
C PRO A 25 -30.11 -11.08 -3.37
N ASP A 26 -30.48 -12.25 -2.81
CA ASP A 26 -31.11 -13.33 -3.57
C ASP A 26 -32.46 -12.91 -4.16
N ARG A 27 -33.27 -12.18 -3.39
CA ARG A 27 -34.55 -11.67 -3.87
C ARG A 27 -34.36 -10.60 -4.94
N SER A 28 -33.29 -9.82 -4.87
CA SER A 28 -32.93 -8.85 -5.91
C SER A 28 -32.52 -9.53 -7.22
N ILE A 29 -31.77 -10.64 -7.13
CA ILE A 29 -31.42 -11.48 -8.29
C ILE A 29 -32.68 -12.12 -8.89
N ASN A 30 -33.58 -12.65 -8.04
CA ASN A 30 -34.84 -13.22 -8.50
C ASN A 30 -35.73 -12.18 -9.19
N ILE A 31 -35.83 -10.95 -8.64
CA ILE A 31 -36.57 -9.86 -9.29
C ILE A 31 -35.94 -9.53 -10.65
N PHE A 32 -34.60 -9.47 -10.74
CA PHE A 32 -33.92 -9.27 -12.01
C PHE A 32 -34.24 -10.38 -13.04
N HIS A 33 -34.25 -11.65 -12.63
CA HIS A 33 -34.66 -12.75 -13.51
C HIS A 33 -36.12 -12.63 -13.95
N CYS A 34 -37.05 -12.33 -13.04
CA CYS A 34 -38.46 -12.11 -13.38
C CYS A 34 -38.63 -10.99 -14.39
N LEU A 35 -37.91 -9.87 -14.24
CA LEU A 35 -37.96 -8.75 -15.19
C LEU A 35 -37.47 -9.19 -16.58
N MET A 36 -36.36 -9.93 -16.65
CA MET A 36 -35.83 -10.49 -17.89
C MET A 36 -36.81 -11.46 -18.58
N GLU A 37 -37.45 -12.37 -17.83
CA GLU A 37 -38.45 -13.31 -18.34
C GLU A 37 -39.72 -12.60 -18.86
N MET A 38 -40.15 -11.54 -18.17
CA MET A 38 -41.27 -10.69 -18.60
C MET A 38 -40.91 -9.74 -19.75
N LYS A 39 -39.71 -9.87 -20.34
CA LYS A 39 -39.18 -9.02 -21.42
C LYS A 39 -38.94 -7.56 -21.04
N ASP A 40 -38.91 -7.23 -19.74
CA ASP A 40 -38.44 -5.92 -19.27
C ASP A 40 -36.92 -5.98 -19.09
N GLN A 41 -36.20 -5.51 -20.11
CA GLN A 41 -34.73 -5.49 -20.12
C GLN A 41 -34.13 -4.19 -19.54
N SER A 42 -34.92 -3.33 -18.91
CA SER A 42 -34.47 -2.01 -18.44
C SER A 42 -33.20 -2.10 -17.58
N VAL A 43 -33.23 -2.86 -16.49
CA VAL A 43 -32.08 -3.02 -15.58
C VAL A 43 -30.86 -3.60 -16.31
N HIS A 44 -31.06 -4.55 -17.23
CA HIS A 44 -29.97 -5.11 -18.02
C HIS A 44 -29.36 -4.08 -18.97
N GLN A 45 -30.19 -3.31 -19.69
CA GLN A 45 -29.74 -2.24 -20.57
C GLN A 45 -28.99 -1.15 -19.79
N GLU A 46 -29.50 -0.74 -18.63
CA GLU A 46 -28.85 0.22 -17.74
C GLU A 46 -27.47 -0.27 -17.27
N ILE A 47 -27.34 -1.56 -16.94
CA ILE A 47 -26.05 -2.18 -16.59
C ILE A 47 -25.11 -2.21 -17.79
N GLN A 48 -25.60 -2.57 -18.98
CA GLN A 48 -24.79 -2.61 -20.20
C GLN A 48 -24.29 -1.21 -20.61
N GLU A 49 -25.14 -0.20 -20.52
CA GLU A 49 -24.75 1.21 -20.70
C GLU A 49 -23.70 1.62 -19.66
N PHE A 50 -23.90 1.24 -18.40
CA PHE A 50 -22.95 1.51 -17.33
C PHE A 50 -21.57 0.88 -17.60
N LEU A 51 -21.54 -0.38 -18.04
CA LEU A 51 -20.31 -1.10 -18.37
C LEU A 51 -19.58 -0.50 -19.58
N LYS A 52 -20.31 0.03 -20.57
CA LYS A 52 -19.75 0.74 -21.72
C LYS A 52 -19.27 2.15 -21.39
N SER A 53 -19.77 2.76 -20.33
CA SER A 53 -19.36 4.09 -19.92
C SER A 53 -17.92 4.06 -19.38
N GLU A 54 -17.05 4.93 -19.89
CA GLU A 54 -15.69 5.09 -19.35
C GLU A 54 -15.68 5.63 -17.91
N LYS A 55 -16.80 6.15 -17.43
CA LYS A 55 -16.94 6.86 -16.16
C LYS A 55 -17.92 6.19 -15.19
N LYS A 56 -17.52 5.00 -14.72
CA LYS A 56 -18.26 4.18 -13.74
C LYS A 56 -18.66 4.90 -12.44
N SER A 57 -18.04 6.02 -12.09
CA SER A 57 -18.31 6.77 -10.86
C SER A 57 -19.40 7.85 -10.99
N GLU A 58 -19.82 8.23 -12.20
CA GLU A 58 -20.79 9.32 -12.40
C GLU A 58 -22.24 8.88 -12.19
N ARG A 59 -22.59 7.63 -12.56
CA ARG A 59 -23.92 7.06 -12.36
C ARG A 59 -23.99 6.32 -11.02
N ARG A 60 -24.92 6.74 -10.15
CA ARG A 60 -25.19 6.02 -8.90
C ARG A 60 -25.97 4.73 -9.20
N LEU A 61 -25.43 3.59 -8.79
CA LEU A 61 -26.10 2.29 -8.89
C LEU A 61 -26.98 2.06 -7.67
N SER A 62 -28.18 1.49 -7.87
CA SER A 62 -28.99 0.97 -6.77
C SER A 62 -28.49 -0.41 -6.33
N GLU A 63 -29.02 -0.92 -5.22
CA GLU A 63 -28.60 -2.22 -4.69
C GLU A 63 -28.98 -3.40 -5.60
N ILE A 64 -30.10 -3.28 -6.32
CA ILE A 64 -30.50 -4.27 -7.34
C ILE A 64 -29.58 -4.23 -8.55
N HIS A 65 -29.18 -3.03 -9.00
CA HIS A 65 -28.15 -2.93 -10.05
C HIS A 65 -26.88 -3.64 -9.61
N CYS A 66 -26.48 -3.49 -8.34
CA CYS A 66 -25.29 -4.15 -7.80
C CYS A 66 -25.45 -5.68 -7.75
N SER A 67 -26.59 -6.19 -7.28
CA SER A 67 -26.90 -7.63 -7.30
C SER A 67 -26.89 -8.22 -8.71
N ALA A 68 -27.59 -7.57 -9.64
CA ALA A 68 -27.68 -8.02 -11.03
C ALA A 68 -26.30 -7.95 -11.71
N LEU A 69 -25.54 -6.88 -11.49
CA LEU A 69 -24.18 -6.74 -12.01
C LEU A 69 -23.25 -7.82 -11.44
N ALA A 70 -23.32 -8.09 -10.14
CA ALA A 70 -22.51 -9.13 -9.52
C ALA A 70 -22.78 -10.51 -10.12
N TYR A 71 -24.06 -10.82 -10.31
CA TYR A 71 -24.50 -12.06 -10.97
C TYR A 71 -23.97 -12.15 -12.41
N LEU A 72 -24.15 -11.09 -13.21
CA LEU A 72 -23.68 -11.06 -14.59
C LEU A 72 -22.15 -11.21 -14.68
N LEU A 73 -21.39 -10.53 -13.83
CA LEU A 73 -19.93 -10.65 -13.78
C LEU A 73 -19.49 -12.04 -13.33
N GLN A 74 -20.15 -12.61 -12.32
CA GLN A 74 -19.84 -13.94 -11.81
C GLN A 74 -20.11 -15.04 -12.86
N MET A 75 -21.17 -14.89 -13.66
CA MET A 75 -21.59 -15.86 -14.68
C MET A 75 -20.99 -15.60 -16.07
N SER A 76 -20.21 -14.54 -16.23
CA SER A 76 -19.56 -14.18 -17.48
C SER A 76 -18.52 -15.23 -17.90
N GLU A 77 -18.48 -15.55 -19.21
CA GLU A 77 -17.39 -16.37 -19.78
C GLU A 77 -16.06 -15.61 -19.75
N GLU A 78 -16.11 -14.28 -19.87
CA GLU A 78 -14.94 -13.42 -19.76
C GLU A 78 -14.60 -13.15 -18.29
N VAL A 79 -13.35 -13.42 -17.92
CA VAL A 79 -12.82 -13.16 -16.58
C VAL A 79 -12.51 -11.68 -16.43
N LEU A 80 -13.06 -11.05 -15.38
CA LEU A 80 -12.82 -9.63 -15.09
C LEU A 80 -11.37 -9.39 -14.65
N ASP A 81 -10.68 -8.42 -15.25
CA ASP A 81 -9.31 -8.10 -14.85
C ASP A 81 -9.24 -7.54 -13.42
N GLU A 82 -10.11 -6.58 -13.08
CA GLU A 82 -10.14 -5.93 -11.77
C GLU A 82 -11.56 -5.63 -11.28
N LEU A 83 -11.86 -6.12 -10.08
CA LEU A 83 -13.03 -5.73 -9.28
C LEU A 83 -12.58 -4.79 -8.16
N ASP A 84 -12.76 -3.49 -8.35
CA ASP A 84 -12.52 -2.49 -7.31
C ASP A 84 -13.86 -1.90 -6.83
N LEU A 85 -14.25 -2.25 -5.59
CA LEU A 85 -15.53 -1.81 -5.02
C LEU A 85 -15.63 -0.30 -4.85
N GLN A 86 -14.50 0.41 -4.77
CA GLN A 86 -14.49 1.87 -4.61
C GLN A 86 -14.73 2.61 -5.93
N GLN A 87 -14.64 1.93 -7.08
CA GLN A 87 -14.98 2.51 -8.38
C GLN A 87 -16.50 2.64 -8.60
N TYR A 88 -17.29 1.85 -7.87
CA TYR A 88 -18.75 1.85 -7.98
C TYR A 88 -19.35 2.90 -7.04
N ASN A 89 -20.06 3.86 -7.63
CA ASN A 89 -20.83 4.85 -6.89
C ASN A 89 -22.16 4.23 -6.42
N THR A 90 -22.17 3.68 -5.21
CA THR A 90 -23.33 3.00 -4.61
C THR A 90 -23.26 3.04 -3.07
N SER A 91 -24.28 2.53 -2.38
CA SER A 91 -24.28 2.38 -0.92
C SER A 91 -23.22 1.35 -0.46
N GLU A 92 -22.89 1.35 0.83
CA GLU A 92 -22.02 0.30 1.40
C GLU A 92 -22.60 -1.10 1.19
N GLU A 93 -23.92 -1.23 1.27
CA GLU A 93 -24.60 -2.50 0.99
C GLU A 93 -24.54 -2.84 -0.49
N GLY A 94 -24.76 -1.89 -1.40
CA GLY A 94 -24.54 -2.08 -2.83
C GLY A 94 -23.14 -2.60 -3.15
N ARG A 95 -22.09 -2.05 -2.51
CA ARG A 95 -20.71 -2.56 -2.64
C ARG A 95 -20.58 -4.00 -2.16
N ARG A 96 -21.20 -4.36 -1.04
CA ARG A 96 -21.20 -5.75 -0.54
C ARG A 96 -21.88 -6.70 -1.52
N ARG A 97 -22.96 -6.27 -2.17
CA ARG A 97 -23.68 -7.08 -3.17
C ARG A 97 -22.86 -7.36 -4.42
N LEU A 98 -21.78 -6.62 -4.67
CA LEU A 98 -20.83 -6.88 -5.76
C LEU A 98 -19.80 -7.98 -5.45
N ILE A 99 -19.65 -8.37 -4.18
CA ILE A 99 -18.61 -9.33 -3.75
C ILE A 99 -18.68 -10.68 -4.47
N PRO A 100 -19.86 -11.27 -4.80
CA PRO A 100 -19.91 -12.52 -5.57
C PRO A 100 -19.11 -12.51 -6.89
N ALA A 101 -18.94 -11.33 -7.51
CA ALA A 101 -18.13 -11.18 -8.71
C ALA A 101 -16.63 -11.51 -8.49
N VAL A 102 -16.15 -11.56 -7.23
CA VAL A 102 -14.78 -11.97 -6.90
C VAL A 102 -14.42 -13.36 -7.43
N ARG A 103 -15.43 -14.23 -7.59
CA ARG A 103 -15.27 -15.59 -8.15
C ARG A 103 -14.80 -15.61 -9.60
N ASN A 104 -15.02 -14.52 -10.35
CA ASN A 104 -14.66 -14.44 -11.75
C ASN A 104 -13.77 -13.23 -12.05
N CYS A 105 -12.80 -12.94 -11.18
CA CYS A 105 -11.85 -11.85 -11.40
C CYS A 105 -10.40 -12.24 -11.13
N ARG A 106 -9.46 -11.52 -11.72
CA ARG A 106 -8.01 -11.69 -11.48
C ARG A 106 -7.53 -10.86 -10.29
N LYS A 107 -8.07 -9.65 -10.11
CA LYS A 107 -7.74 -8.75 -9.01
C LYS A 107 -9.00 -8.27 -8.30
N ALA A 108 -9.01 -8.38 -6.98
CA ALA A 108 -10.09 -7.88 -6.13
C ALA A 108 -9.58 -6.86 -5.13
N VAL A 109 -10.14 -5.64 -5.18
CA VAL A 109 -9.89 -4.57 -4.23
C VAL A 109 -11.15 -4.34 -3.41
N LEU A 110 -11.17 -4.93 -2.22
CA LEU A 110 -12.27 -4.84 -1.26
C LEU A 110 -11.90 -3.90 -0.11
N SER A 111 -11.16 -2.83 -0.40
CA SER A 111 -10.57 -1.96 0.63
C SER A 111 -11.62 -1.09 1.31
N GLY A 112 -11.52 -0.95 2.62
CA GLY A 112 -12.42 -0.13 3.45
C GLY A 112 -13.86 -0.64 3.54
N SER A 113 -14.15 -1.85 3.08
CA SER A 113 -15.48 -2.47 3.12
C SER A 113 -15.72 -3.21 4.43
N PHE A 114 -16.87 -2.98 5.07
CA PHE A 114 -17.26 -3.77 6.24
C PHE A 114 -17.88 -5.10 5.78
N LEU A 115 -17.12 -6.19 5.84
CA LEU A 115 -17.55 -7.51 5.37
C LEU A 115 -18.09 -8.38 6.52
N SER A 116 -19.22 -9.03 6.29
CA SER A 116 -19.77 -10.06 7.19
C SER A 116 -19.11 -11.42 6.96
N LYS A 117 -19.39 -12.40 7.84
CA LYS A 117 -18.91 -13.77 7.71
C LYS A 117 -19.24 -14.40 6.35
N SER A 118 -20.48 -14.25 5.86
CA SER A 118 -20.89 -14.81 4.56
C SER A 118 -20.09 -14.20 3.39
N HIS A 119 -19.76 -12.91 3.47
CA HIS A 119 -18.90 -12.28 2.47
C HIS A 119 -17.48 -12.87 2.48
N TRP A 120 -16.92 -13.18 3.65
CA TRP A 120 -15.64 -13.86 3.75
C TRP A 120 -15.67 -15.28 3.21
N GLU A 121 -16.77 -16.01 3.40
CA GLU A 121 -16.99 -17.33 2.80
C GLU A 121 -17.02 -17.26 1.27
N VAL A 122 -17.63 -16.21 0.70
CA VAL A 122 -17.59 -15.95 -0.74
C VAL A 122 -16.17 -15.69 -1.22
N VAL A 123 -15.39 -14.84 -0.54
CA VAL A 123 -13.98 -14.58 -0.88
C VAL A 123 -13.15 -15.87 -0.78
N ALA A 124 -13.31 -16.64 0.30
CA ALA A 124 -12.66 -17.93 0.46
C ALA A 124 -12.99 -18.89 -0.69
N SER A 125 -14.27 -18.96 -1.09
CA SER A 125 -14.70 -19.83 -2.20
C SER A 125 -14.10 -19.43 -3.55
N ALA A 126 -13.82 -18.15 -3.78
CA ALA A 126 -13.14 -17.69 -5.00
C ALA A 126 -11.66 -18.08 -5.01
N MET A 127 -11.02 -18.18 -3.84
CA MET A 127 -9.64 -18.64 -3.72
C MET A 127 -9.52 -20.15 -3.92
N THR A 128 -10.56 -20.92 -3.62
CA THR A 128 -10.57 -22.38 -3.75
C THR A 128 -11.23 -22.91 -5.02
N SER A 129 -11.88 -22.04 -5.81
CA SER A 129 -12.57 -22.42 -7.05
C SER A 129 -11.65 -23.11 -8.06
N ASN A 130 -12.24 -23.88 -8.98
CA ASN A 130 -11.52 -24.53 -10.05
C ASN A 130 -12.12 -24.17 -11.42
N PRO A 131 -11.42 -23.35 -12.25
CA PRO A 131 -10.18 -22.67 -11.92
C PRO A 131 -10.38 -21.54 -10.88
N SER A 132 -9.34 -21.22 -10.11
CA SER A 132 -9.28 -19.95 -9.37
C SER A 132 -8.58 -18.94 -10.26
N HIS A 133 -9.30 -17.87 -10.62
CA HIS A 133 -8.76 -16.77 -11.42
C HIS A 133 -8.07 -15.71 -10.56
N LEU A 134 -8.38 -15.66 -9.26
CA LEU A 134 -7.89 -14.63 -8.35
C LEU A 134 -6.38 -14.75 -8.16
N ARG A 135 -5.66 -13.67 -8.46
CA ARG A 135 -4.20 -13.52 -8.31
C ARG A 135 -3.85 -12.40 -7.35
N GLU A 136 -4.65 -11.35 -7.28
CA GLU A 136 -4.45 -10.26 -6.32
C GLU A 136 -5.68 -10.05 -5.44
N LEU A 137 -5.46 -10.01 -4.13
CA LEU A 137 -6.49 -9.69 -3.14
C LEU A 137 -6.00 -8.55 -2.24
N SER A 138 -6.73 -7.44 -2.30
CA SER A 138 -6.48 -6.28 -1.46
C SER A 138 -7.65 -6.07 -0.50
N LEU A 139 -7.36 -6.22 0.79
CA LEU A 139 -8.29 -6.03 1.90
C LEU A 139 -7.85 -4.85 2.77
N ARG A 140 -7.12 -3.87 2.21
CA ARG A 140 -6.56 -2.76 2.98
C ARG A 140 -7.67 -1.99 3.69
N GLU A 141 -7.37 -1.49 4.89
CA GLU A 141 -8.30 -0.68 5.69
C GLU A 141 -9.60 -1.40 6.10
N ASN A 142 -9.66 -2.73 5.99
CA ASN A 142 -10.80 -3.52 6.47
C ASN A 142 -10.72 -3.76 7.97
N LYS A 143 -11.33 -2.86 8.73
CA LYS A 143 -11.43 -2.96 10.20
C LYS A 143 -12.27 -4.14 10.69
N SER A 144 -13.09 -4.74 9.82
CA SER A 144 -13.88 -5.94 10.14
C SER A 144 -13.09 -7.25 9.97
N LEU A 145 -11.88 -7.20 9.43
CA LEU A 145 -11.01 -8.38 9.33
C LEU A 145 -10.33 -8.62 10.68
N THR A 146 -11.00 -9.34 11.59
CA THR A 146 -10.41 -9.72 12.88
C THR A 146 -9.58 -10.99 12.75
N ASP A 147 -8.91 -11.39 13.85
CA ASP A 147 -8.16 -12.64 13.90
C ASP A 147 -9.03 -13.87 13.56
N ALA A 148 -10.33 -13.84 13.87
CA ALA A 148 -11.26 -14.91 13.55
C ALA A 148 -11.49 -15.04 12.03
N GLU A 149 -11.64 -13.94 11.33
CA GLU A 149 -11.84 -13.92 9.88
C GLU A 149 -10.56 -14.30 9.13
N VAL A 150 -9.38 -13.87 9.60
CA VAL A 150 -8.09 -14.36 9.05
C VAL A 150 -7.97 -15.87 9.22
N LYS A 151 -8.35 -16.39 10.39
CA LYS A 151 -8.39 -17.84 10.64
C LYS A 151 -9.39 -18.56 9.73
N LEU A 152 -10.49 -17.91 9.34
CA LEU A 152 -11.47 -18.45 8.38
C LEU A 152 -10.95 -18.45 6.94
N LEU A 153 -10.17 -17.44 6.54
CA LEU A 153 -9.55 -17.37 5.20
C LEU A 153 -8.33 -18.29 5.05
N SER A 154 -7.66 -18.61 6.17
CA SER A 154 -6.42 -19.40 6.16
C SER A 154 -6.56 -20.77 5.47
N PRO A 155 -7.61 -21.58 5.73
CA PRO A 155 -7.84 -22.83 4.98
C PRO A 155 -7.94 -22.64 3.47
N ALA A 156 -8.54 -21.53 3.01
CA ALA A 156 -8.64 -21.24 1.58
C ALA A 156 -7.27 -20.95 0.96
N MET A 157 -6.39 -20.27 1.70
CA MET A 157 -5.00 -20.03 1.28
C MET A 157 -4.16 -21.31 1.21
N MET A 158 -4.42 -22.27 2.10
CA MET A 158 -3.76 -23.59 2.10
C MET A 158 -4.23 -24.50 0.96
N HIS A 159 -5.36 -24.18 0.33
CA HIS A 159 -5.96 -25.03 -0.68
C HIS A 159 -5.07 -25.10 -1.95
N PRO A 160 -4.90 -26.27 -2.59
CA PRO A 160 -4.04 -26.42 -3.78
C PRO A 160 -4.46 -25.55 -4.98
N ASN A 161 -5.74 -25.20 -5.06
CA ASN A 161 -6.26 -24.32 -6.11
C ASN A 161 -5.97 -22.83 -5.85
N CYS A 162 -5.56 -22.45 -4.64
CA CYS A 162 -5.22 -21.07 -4.35
C CYS A 162 -3.93 -20.69 -5.09
N ARG A 163 -4.06 -19.73 -5.99
CA ARG A 163 -2.97 -19.21 -6.84
C ARG A 163 -2.70 -17.73 -6.54
N LEU A 164 -2.97 -17.29 -5.31
CA LEU A 164 -2.81 -15.89 -4.96
C LEU A 164 -1.33 -15.48 -5.02
N GLU A 165 -1.04 -14.45 -5.79
CA GLU A 165 0.31 -13.89 -6.00
C GLU A 165 0.52 -12.63 -5.16
N THR A 166 -0.54 -11.86 -4.90
CA THR A 166 -0.49 -10.64 -4.09
C THR A 166 -1.56 -10.63 -3.01
N LEU A 167 -1.14 -10.41 -1.76
CA LEU A 167 -2.01 -10.23 -0.61
C LEU A 167 -1.69 -8.91 0.11
N ARG A 168 -2.67 -8.00 0.17
CA ARG A 168 -2.53 -6.69 0.84
C ARG A 168 -3.52 -6.58 1.99
N LEU A 169 -3.02 -6.57 3.23
CA LEU A 169 -3.79 -6.49 4.48
C LEU A 169 -3.37 -5.29 5.34
N SER A 170 -2.96 -4.18 4.73
CA SER A 170 -2.53 -3.01 5.52
C SER A 170 -3.70 -2.38 6.27
N LEU A 171 -3.48 -1.91 7.50
CA LEU A 171 -4.53 -1.25 8.33
C LEU A 171 -5.76 -2.14 8.62
N CYS A 172 -5.58 -3.46 8.77
CA CYS A 172 -6.67 -4.41 9.07
C CYS A 172 -6.82 -4.71 10.57
N SER A 173 -6.04 -4.08 11.45
CA SER A 173 -6.02 -4.38 12.90
C SER A 173 -5.54 -5.80 13.24
N LEU A 174 -4.70 -6.40 12.39
CA LEU A 174 -4.17 -7.75 12.60
C LEU A 174 -3.28 -7.81 13.86
N SER A 175 -3.36 -8.92 14.57
CA SER A 175 -2.55 -9.22 15.75
C SER A 175 -1.55 -10.36 15.49
N GLU A 176 -0.86 -10.80 16.54
CA GLU A 176 -0.03 -12.00 16.52
C GLU A 176 -0.79 -13.27 16.12
N ILE A 177 -2.07 -13.40 16.51
CA ILE A 177 -2.91 -14.57 16.21
C ILE A 177 -3.20 -14.64 14.70
N SER A 178 -3.52 -13.50 14.07
CA SER A 178 -3.61 -13.40 12.62
C SER A 178 -2.30 -13.80 11.94
N CYS A 179 -1.16 -13.35 12.47
CA CYS A 179 0.16 -13.70 11.95
C CYS A 179 0.43 -15.20 12.00
N ASP A 180 0.06 -15.89 13.08
CA ASP A 180 0.22 -17.34 13.19
C ASP A 180 -0.60 -18.09 12.14
N SER A 181 -1.87 -17.71 11.99
CA SER A 181 -2.79 -18.31 11.01
C SER A 181 -2.28 -18.09 9.58
N LEU A 182 -1.86 -16.84 9.28
CA LEU A 182 -1.31 -16.47 7.98
C LEU A 182 0.02 -17.18 7.71
N ALA A 183 0.95 -17.21 8.66
CA ALA A 183 2.24 -17.89 8.50
C ALA A 183 2.05 -19.39 8.26
N SER A 184 1.13 -20.02 8.98
CA SER A 184 0.77 -21.42 8.76
C SER A 184 0.19 -21.64 7.37
N ALA A 185 -0.70 -20.76 6.91
CA ALA A 185 -1.28 -20.85 5.58
C ALA A 185 -0.22 -20.72 4.47
N LEU A 186 0.69 -19.76 4.61
CA LEU A 186 1.75 -19.49 3.63
C LEU A 186 2.79 -20.61 3.58
N ARG A 187 3.11 -21.26 4.72
CA ARG A 187 3.98 -22.45 4.72
C ARG A 187 3.35 -23.64 4.00
N SER A 188 2.03 -23.82 4.10
CA SER A 188 1.35 -24.94 3.42
C SER A 188 1.27 -24.76 1.89
N ASN A 189 1.26 -23.52 1.41
CA ASN A 189 1.22 -23.22 -0.03
C ASN A 189 2.14 -22.05 -0.41
N PRO A 190 3.48 -22.23 -0.34
CA PRO A 190 4.46 -21.14 -0.44
C PRO A 190 4.77 -20.69 -1.87
N SER A 191 4.33 -21.46 -2.87
CA SER A 191 4.89 -21.40 -4.22
C SER A 191 4.37 -20.25 -5.11
N HIS A 192 3.27 -19.60 -4.71
CA HIS A 192 2.57 -18.62 -5.54
C HIS A 192 2.76 -17.17 -5.07
N LEU A 193 2.83 -16.93 -3.76
CA LEU A 193 2.81 -15.58 -3.25
C LEU A 193 4.13 -14.84 -3.54
N ARG A 194 4.03 -13.71 -4.24
CA ARG A 194 5.13 -12.79 -4.58
C ARG A 194 5.12 -11.53 -3.76
N VAL A 195 3.93 -11.02 -3.40
CA VAL A 195 3.78 -9.76 -2.66
C VAL A 195 2.95 -9.97 -1.41
N LEU A 196 3.54 -9.66 -0.26
CA LEU A 196 2.87 -9.64 1.04
C LEU A 196 3.00 -8.25 1.69
N GLU A 197 1.86 -7.63 1.95
CA GLU A 197 1.81 -6.33 2.61
C GLU A 197 0.95 -6.38 3.87
N LEU A 198 1.59 -6.16 5.01
CA LEU A 198 0.97 -6.19 6.33
C LEU A 198 1.16 -4.87 7.10
N SER A 199 1.58 -3.81 6.40
CA SER A 199 1.89 -2.51 6.99
C SER A 199 0.76 -1.97 7.89
N GLN A 200 1.13 -1.28 8.95
CA GLN A 200 0.24 -0.64 9.92
C GLN A 200 -0.68 -1.63 10.67
N ASN A 201 -0.20 -2.85 10.94
CA ASN A 201 -0.82 -3.80 11.86
C ASN A 201 0.05 -4.02 13.10
N LYS A 202 -0.54 -4.35 14.26
CA LYS A 202 0.23 -4.47 15.52
C LYS A 202 0.80 -5.88 15.68
N LEU A 203 1.59 -6.33 14.71
CA LEU A 203 2.14 -7.69 14.65
C LEU A 203 3.17 -7.95 15.75
N LYS A 204 3.97 -6.91 16.09
CA LYS A 204 5.11 -7.00 17.03
C LYS A 204 6.15 -8.05 16.60
N ASP A 205 7.15 -8.27 17.45
CA ASP A 205 8.23 -9.22 17.14
C ASP A 205 7.78 -10.69 17.03
N PRO A 206 6.87 -11.21 17.89
CA PRO A 206 6.41 -12.59 17.75
C PRO A 206 5.71 -12.86 16.42
N GLY A 207 4.84 -11.94 15.96
CA GLY A 207 4.14 -12.09 14.68
C GLY A 207 5.09 -12.15 13.49
N VAL A 208 6.13 -11.32 13.46
CA VAL A 208 7.15 -11.37 12.41
C VAL A 208 8.02 -12.61 12.51
N LYS A 209 8.35 -13.08 13.72
CA LYS A 209 9.10 -14.32 13.92
C LYS A 209 8.36 -15.53 13.33
N LEU A 210 7.03 -15.57 13.43
CA LEU A 210 6.21 -16.61 12.80
C LEU A 210 6.28 -16.54 11.27
N LEU A 211 6.20 -15.33 10.69
CA LEU A 211 6.37 -15.11 9.25
C LEU A 211 7.77 -15.48 8.75
N CYS A 212 8.80 -15.32 9.58
CA CYS A 212 10.16 -15.73 9.24
C CYS A 212 10.24 -17.24 8.97
N GLY A 213 9.45 -18.07 9.65
CA GLY A 213 9.37 -19.50 9.34
C GLY A 213 8.83 -19.80 7.94
N PHE A 214 8.01 -18.92 7.35
CA PHE A 214 7.61 -19.01 5.95
C PHE A 214 8.71 -18.55 5.00
N LEU A 215 9.44 -17.48 5.32
CA LEU A 215 10.57 -17.00 4.51
C LEU A 215 11.72 -18.02 4.43
N GLN A 216 11.87 -18.84 5.47
CA GLN A 216 12.84 -19.94 5.55
C GLN A 216 12.49 -21.14 4.66
N ASP A 217 11.24 -21.24 4.17
CA ASP A 217 10.82 -22.33 3.32
C ASP A 217 11.52 -22.24 1.94
N PRO A 218 12.23 -23.29 1.47
CA PRO A 218 12.94 -23.26 0.19
C PRO A 218 12.04 -23.03 -1.03
N LEU A 219 10.73 -23.30 -0.91
CA LEU A 219 9.75 -23.07 -1.97
C LEU A 219 9.14 -21.67 -1.91
N CYS A 220 9.49 -20.86 -0.91
CA CYS A 220 9.03 -19.48 -0.78
C CYS A 220 9.57 -18.63 -1.93
N LYS A 221 8.66 -18.04 -2.70
CA LYS A 221 8.98 -17.17 -3.84
C LYS A 221 8.64 -15.70 -3.60
N LEU A 222 8.59 -15.29 -2.34
CA LEU A 222 8.21 -13.93 -1.98
C LEU A 222 9.26 -12.93 -2.48
N GLU A 223 8.82 -11.95 -3.26
CA GLU A 223 9.66 -10.90 -3.85
C GLU A 223 9.52 -9.57 -3.13
N THR A 224 8.35 -9.30 -2.54
CA THR A 224 8.05 -8.05 -1.82
C THR A 224 7.44 -8.33 -0.45
N LEU A 225 8.06 -7.80 0.59
CA LEU A 225 7.54 -7.83 1.96
C LEU A 225 7.46 -6.41 2.52
N ARG A 226 6.25 -5.97 2.87
CA ARG A 226 6.01 -4.67 3.49
C ARG A 226 5.46 -4.81 4.91
N LEU A 227 6.26 -4.42 5.90
CA LEU A 227 5.97 -4.47 7.33
C LEU A 227 6.06 -3.07 7.96
N SER A 228 5.73 -2.04 7.18
CA SER A 228 5.89 -0.66 7.62
C SER A 228 4.90 -0.34 8.76
N GLY A 229 5.38 0.14 9.91
CA GLY A 229 4.52 0.51 11.04
C GLY A 229 3.96 -0.68 11.82
N CYS A 230 4.66 -1.82 11.81
CA CYS A 230 4.22 -3.06 12.45
C CYS A 230 4.58 -3.20 13.95
N SER A 231 5.13 -2.15 14.55
CA SER A 231 5.65 -2.14 15.93
C SER A 231 6.83 -3.09 16.15
N LEU A 232 7.73 -3.14 15.17
CA LEU A 232 8.91 -4.02 15.18
C LEU A 232 10.06 -3.44 16.01
N SER A 233 10.87 -4.33 16.60
CA SER A 233 12.12 -4.02 17.28
C SER A 233 13.33 -4.69 16.59
N GLU A 234 14.49 -4.66 17.25
CA GLU A 234 15.69 -5.36 16.79
C GLU A 234 15.49 -6.88 16.69
N ILE A 235 14.64 -7.48 17.54
CA ILE A 235 14.35 -8.92 17.51
C ILE A 235 13.74 -9.33 16.16
N SER A 236 12.83 -8.52 15.62
CA SER A 236 12.27 -8.74 14.28
C SER A 236 13.34 -8.66 13.19
N CYS A 237 14.27 -7.70 13.30
CA CYS A 237 15.31 -7.50 12.29
C CYS A 237 16.32 -8.65 12.31
N ASP A 238 16.67 -9.15 13.49
CA ASP A 238 17.50 -10.35 13.64
C ASP A 238 16.82 -11.59 13.04
N SER A 239 15.52 -11.75 13.32
CA SER A 239 14.73 -12.86 12.78
C SER A 239 14.64 -12.81 11.26
N LEU A 240 14.37 -11.62 10.69
CA LEU A 240 14.32 -11.40 9.25
C LEU A 240 15.69 -11.64 8.60
N ALA A 241 16.77 -11.06 9.15
CA ALA A 241 18.12 -11.26 8.62
C ALA A 241 18.53 -12.74 8.67
N SER A 242 18.15 -13.46 9.73
CA SER A 242 18.38 -14.91 9.82
C SER A 242 17.60 -15.69 8.76
N ALA A 243 16.31 -15.40 8.59
CA ALA A 243 15.46 -16.07 7.62
C ALA A 243 15.90 -15.82 6.17
N LEU A 244 16.30 -14.60 5.85
CA LEU A 244 16.77 -14.24 4.52
C LEU A 244 18.17 -14.79 4.20
N ARG A 245 18.98 -15.13 5.21
CA ARG A 245 20.25 -15.85 5.01
C ARG A 245 20.07 -17.35 4.80
N SER A 246 19.07 -17.96 5.45
CA SER A 246 18.88 -19.41 5.41
C SER A 246 18.32 -19.95 4.09
N ASN A 247 17.70 -19.08 3.29
CA ASN A 247 17.19 -19.40 1.97
C ASN A 247 17.75 -18.35 1.00
N PRO A 248 18.31 -18.70 -0.17
CA PRO A 248 18.61 -17.73 -1.23
C PRO A 248 17.30 -17.02 -1.63
N SER A 249 16.98 -15.98 -0.87
CA SER A 249 15.63 -15.43 -0.87
C SER A 249 15.39 -14.74 -2.20
N HIS A 250 14.23 -15.00 -2.80
CA HIS A 250 13.75 -14.23 -3.95
C HIS A 250 13.34 -12.79 -3.59
N LEU A 251 13.58 -12.37 -2.34
CA LEU A 251 13.12 -11.09 -1.82
C LEU A 251 13.94 -9.95 -2.42
N ARG A 252 13.26 -9.10 -3.20
CA ARG A 252 13.83 -7.92 -3.87
C ARG A 252 13.44 -6.61 -3.19
N GLU A 253 12.27 -6.55 -2.55
CA GLU A 253 11.79 -5.37 -1.83
C GLU A 253 11.45 -5.69 -0.37
N LEU A 254 12.08 -4.94 0.54
CA LEU A 254 11.78 -4.97 1.97
C LEU A 254 11.48 -3.56 2.48
N ASP A 255 10.27 -3.35 2.99
CA ASP A 255 9.86 -2.11 3.62
C ASP A 255 9.63 -2.29 5.12
N LEU A 256 10.53 -1.73 5.93
CA LEU A 256 10.47 -1.72 7.39
C LEU A 256 10.21 -0.33 7.97
N SER A 257 9.78 0.61 7.12
CA SER A 257 9.50 1.99 7.51
C SER A 257 8.53 2.11 8.68
N TRP A 258 8.52 3.24 9.35
CA TRP A 258 7.59 3.55 10.44
C TRP A 258 7.67 2.59 11.65
N ASN A 259 8.73 1.79 11.75
CA ASN A 259 9.07 1.00 12.93
C ASN A 259 10.09 1.74 13.81
N LYS A 260 10.12 1.42 15.11
CA LYS A 260 11.03 2.06 16.08
C LYS A 260 12.39 1.34 16.11
N LEU A 261 12.98 1.15 14.94
CA LEU A 261 14.25 0.44 14.77
C LEU A 261 15.42 1.37 15.14
N LYS A 262 16.43 0.80 15.81
CA LYS A 262 17.66 1.49 16.26
C LYS A 262 18.90 0.85 15.61
N ASP A 263 20.08 1.37 15.93
CA ASP A 263 21.35 0.94 15.32
C ASP A 263 21.62 -0.58 15.29
N PRO A 264 21.34 -1.36 16.35
CA PRO A 264 21.58 -2.81 16.29
C PRO A 264 20.78 -3.49 15.17
N ALA A 265 19.53 -3.08 14.97
CA ALA A 265 18.69 -3.57 13.88
C ALA A 265 19.30 -3.26 12.50
N VAL A 266 19.93 -2.08 12.36
CA VAL A 266 20.54 -1.64 11.08
C VAL A 266 21.72 -2.51 10.75
N LYS A 267 22.58 -2.70 11.74
CA LYS A 267 23.80 -3.48 11.60
C LYS A 267 23.51 -4.91 11.15
N GLN A 268 22.44 -5.49 11.68
CA GLN A 268 22.06 -6.89 11.39
C GLN A 268 21.54 -7.07 9.97
N LEU A 269 20.65 -6.17 9.51
CA LEU A 269 20.19 -6.16 8.13
C LEU A 269 21.31 -5.80 7.14
N CYS A 270 22.19 -4.86 7.50
CA CYS A 270 23.36 -4.52 6.67
C CYS A 270 24.37 -5.68 6.57
N GLY A 271 24.46 -6.52 7.60
CA GLY A 271 25.21 -7.77 7.52
C GLY A 271 24.62 -8.75 6.50
N PHE A 272 23.29 -8.82 6.39
CA PHE A 272 22.62 -9.61 5.35
C PHE A 272 22.81 -9.02 3.93
N LEU A 273 22.81 -7.70 3.76
CA LEU A 273 23.07 -7.06 2.45
C LEU A 273 24.46 -7.38 1.86
N GLN A 274 25.36 -7.90 2.67
CA GLN A 274 26.71 -8.31 2.27
C GLN A 274 26.79 -9.82 1.95
N ASP A 275 25.70 -10.56 2.15
CA ASP A 275 25.63 -11.99 1.84
C ASP A 275 25.65 -12.19 0.30
N PRO A 276 26.45 -13.12 -0.25
CA PRO A 276 26.49 -13.39 -1.69
C PRO A 276 25.15 -13.82 -2.29
N LEU A 277 24.24 -14.37 -1.48
CA LEU A 277 22.92 -14.83 -1.90
C LEU A 277 21.84 -13.74 -1.75
N CYS A 278 22.20 -12.54 -1.28
CA CYS A 278 21.26 -11.44 -1.10
C CYS A 278 20.88 -10.81 -2.44
N GLU A 279 19.64 -11.02 -2.89
CA GLU A 279 19.09 -10.38 -4.10
C GLU A 279 18.32 -9.08 -3.81
N LEU A 280 18.44 -8.51 -2.60
CA LEU A 280 17.61 -7.36 -2.20
C LEU A 280 17.99 -6.09 -2.99
N GLU A 281 17.03 -5.59 -3.79
CA GLU A 281 17.19 -4.42 -4.65
C GLU A 281 16.69 -3.13 -3.99
N THR A 282 15.66 -3.23 -3.15
CA THR A 282 15.00 -2.09 -2.50
C THR A 282 14.90 -2.30 -1.00
N LEU A 283 15.48 -1.39 -0.24
CA LEU A 283 15.34 -1.32 1.21
C LEU A 283 14.78 0.04 1.61
N ARG A 284 13.68 0.03 2.37
CA ARG A 284 13.06 1.25 2.92
C ARG A 284 13.07 1.24 4.43
N TRP A 285 13.61 2.31 4.98
CA TRP A 285 13.72 2.57 6.40
C TRP A 285 13.36 4.01 6.68
N LEU A 286 12.09 4.37 6.54
CA LEU A 286 11.65 5.70 6.97
C LEU A 286 11.38 5.69 8.47
N HIS A 287 11.89 6.68 9.20
CA HIS A 287 11.47 6.91 10.58
C HIS A 287 10.58 8.12 10.61
N SER A 288 9.40 8.13 11.24
CA SER A 288 8.87 9.44 11.66
C SER A 288 8.21 9.36 13.01
N SER A 289 8.55 10.37 13.82
CA SER A 289 8.01 10.59 15.14
C SER A 289 6.52 10.96 15.11
N GLN A 290 5.98 11.28 13.93
CA GLN A 290 4.57 11.55 13.71
C GLN A 290 3.88 10.31 13.15
N LYS A 291 3.25 9.50 14.00
CA LYS A 291 2.29 8.49 13.53
C LYS A 291 1.34 9.18 12.52
N PRO A 292 1.13 8.66 11.31
CA PRO A 292 0.01 9.11 10.49
C PRO A 292 -1.25 8.92 11.34
N LYS A 293 -1.94 10.02 11.64
CA LYS A 293 -3.23 9.93 12.34
C LYS A 293 -4.18 9.15 11.44
N PRO A 294 -4.82 8.06 11.91
CA PRO A 294 -5.86 7.42 11.13
C PRO A 294 -7.00 8.40 10.91
N ALA A 295 -7.56 8.43 9.70
CA ALA A 295 -8.63 9.36 9.29
C ALA A 295 -9.96 9.22 10.06
N SER A 296 -10.04 8.39 11.10
CA SER A 296 -11.27 8.06 11.81
C SER A 296 -11.46 8.76 13.16
N LEU A 297 -11.19 10.07 13.23
CA LEU A 297 -11.47 10.90 14.41
C LEU A 297 -12.00 12.29 14.02
N LEU A 298 -12.99 12.31 13.13
CA LEU A 298 -13.89 13.44 12.95
C LEU A 298 -15.32 12.90 12.97
N LYS A 299 -15.88 12.80 14.17
CA LYS A 299 -17.34 12.71 14.37
C LYS A 299 -17.78 13.88 15.23
N GLY A 300 -18.63 14.72 14.63
CA GLY A 300 -19.74 15.39 15.32
C GLY A 300 -19.47 16.77 15.93
N GLN A 301 -19.73 17.82 15.16
CA GLN A 301 -20.70 18.87 15.55
C GLN A 301 -21.09 19.69 14.31
N GLN A 302 -22.36 19.57 13.90
CA GLN A 302 -23.06 20.49 12.99
C GLN A 302 -23.60 21.67 13.82
N VAL A 303 -23.59 22.90 13.28
CA VAL A 303 -24.77 23.79 13.14
C VAL A 303 -24.52 24.75 11.96
N GLU A 304 -25.61 25.04 11.25
CA GLU A 304 -25.87 25.71 9.97
C GLU A 304 -25.34 27.15 9.77
N GLN A 305 -25.00 27.49 8.51
CA GLN A 305 -25.79 28.38 7.63
C GLN A 305 -25.17 28.44 6.21
N LYS A 306 -26.01 28.50 5.17
CA LYS A 306 -25.67 28.50 3.72
C LYS A 306 -26.08 29.87 3.12
N PRO A 307 -25.28 30.52 2.26
CA PRO A 307 -25.62 30.64 0.82
C PRO A 307 -24.37 30.82 -0.09
N PRO A 308 -24.51 31.25 -1.37
CA PRO A 308 -25.01 30.55 -2.56
C PRO A 308 -23.87 30.09 -3.50
N ALA A 309 -24.25 29.34 -4.54
CA ALA A 309 -23.38 28.68 -5.50
C ALA A 309 -22.66 29.65 -6.47
N GLU A 310 -21.37 29.43 -6.72
CA GLU A 310 -20.77 29.31 -8.07
C GLU A 310 -19.25 29.02 -8.01
N LYS A 311 -18.80 28.16 -8.93
CA LYS A 311 -17.40 27.87 -9.32
C LYS A 311 -16.50 27.13 -8.32
N VAL A 312 -16.81 25.84 -8.16
CA VAL A 312 -15.92 24.78 -7.67
C VAL A 312 -14.83 24.51 -8.72
N LEU A 313 -13.60 24.98 -8.49
CA LEU A 313 -12.39 24.56 -9.22
C LEU A 313 -11.10 25.09 -8.54
N SER A 314 -10.74 24.57 -7.36
CA SER A 314 -9.41 24.90 -6.79
C SER A 314 -8.79 23.92 -5.77
N GLU A 315 -9.37 22.75 -5.48
CA GLU A 315 -8.65 21.75 -4.65
C GLU A 315 -7.62 20.94 -5.46
N ARG A 316 -7.75 20.94 -6.79
CA ARG A 316 -6.70 20.46 -7.72
C ARG A 316 -5.54 21.46 -7.91
N LYS A 317 -5.52 22.57 -7.16
CA LYS A 317 -4.49 23.63 -7.24
C LYS A 317 -3.51 23.67 -6.06
N TRP A 318 -3.73 22.94 -4.96
CA TRP A 318 -2.72 22.80 -3.89
C TRP A 318 -1.42 22.22 -4.43
N TRP A 319 -1.54 21.28 -5.37
CA TRP A 319 -0.43 20.65 -6.07
C TRP A 319 0.21 21.52 -7.16
N ARG A 320 -0.48 22.53 -7.69
CA ARG A 320 0.01 23.21 -8.88
C ARG A 320 1.02 24.29 -8.59
N THR A 321 0.99 24.94 -7.43
CA THR A 321 1.90 26.06 -7.14
C THR A 321 1.49 26.71 -5.80
N MET A 322 2.30 27.01 -4.80
CA MET A 322 3.61 27.67 -4.79
C MET A 322 3.77 28.89 -5.74
N LYS A 323 2.75 29.35 -6.51
CA LYS A 323 3.03 30.17 -7.73
C LYS A 323 3.49 31.56 -7.43
N LEU A 324 3.36 32.04 -6.20
CA LEU A 324 3.62 33.43 -5.92
C LEU A 324 4.27 33.51 -4.54
N ALA A 325 5.53 33.11 -4.45
CA ALA A 325 6.40 33.74 -3.48
C ALA A 325 6.32 35.27 -3.70
N LYS A 326 6.10 35.99 -2.59
CA LYS A 326 6.03 37.46 -2.44
C LYS A 326 4.84 38.16 -3.12
N LEU A 327 3.86 38.51 -2.30
CA LEU A 327 3.46 39.92 -2.12
C LEU A 327 3.16 40.17 -0.62
N HIS A 328 4.23 40.65 0.05
CA HIS A 328 4.31 41.57 1.21
C HIS A 328 3.22 41.55 2.31
N LEU A 329 3.54 41.11 3.53
CA LEU A 329 4.30 41.74 4.64
C LEU A 329 3.40 42.49 5.64
N SER A 330 3.74 42.32 6.94
CA SER A 330 3.22 42.95 8.16
C SER A 330 1.99 42.25 8.78
N SER A 331 1.90 42.00 10.09
CA SER A 331 2.76 42.31 11.24
C SER A 331 2.20 41.56 12.45
N ARG A 332 3.10 41.11 13.36
CA ARG A 332 2.87 40.82 14.80
C ARG A 332 1.85 39.71 15.11
N ASP A 333 2.19 38.63 15.81
CA ASP A 333 2.78 38.62 17.14
C ASP A 333 3.71 37.43 17.36
N GLY A 334 4.73 37.70 18.18
CA GLY A 334 5.69 36.70 18.61
C GLY A 334 5.05 35.69 19.54
N LEU A 335 5.16 34.42 19.18
CA LEU A 335 5.26 33.33 20.14
C LEU A 335 6.35 32.38 19.67
N SER A 336 7.51 32.55 20.30
CA SER A 336 8.53 31.51 20.42
C SER A 336 7.87 30.17 20.72
N TRP A 337 7.98 29.21 19.79
CA TRP A 337 7.86 27.80 20.13
C TRP A 337 9.26 27.22 20.28
N SER A 338 9.98 27.69 21.30
CA SER A 338 10.89 26.85 22.06
C SER A 338 10.07 25.84 22.85
N CYS A 339 9.71 24.72 22.22
CA CYS A 339 9.45 23.47 22.93
C CYS A 339 10.55 22.51 22.47
N GLY A 340 11.61 22.27 23.22
CA GLY A 340 11.54 22.01 24.65
C GLY A 340 10.88 20.66 24.95
N THR A 341 10.82 19.76 23.98
CA THR A 341 10.75 18.32 24.24
C THR A 341 11.89 17.66 23.49
N ARG A 342 12.82 17.04 24.23
CA ARG A 342 13.77 16.08 23.67
C ARG A 342 12.95 14.93 23.08
N LEU A 343 12.54 15.05 21.82
CA LEU A 343 12.09 13.92 21.03
C LEU A 343 13.34 13.15 20.61
N SER A 344 13.96 12.44 21.57
CA SER A 344 14.91 11.37 21.28
C SER A 344 14.13 10.18 20.71
N GLY A 345 13.55 10.35 19.51
CA GLY A 345 12.96 9.28 18.73
C GLY A 345 14.04 8.71 17.83
N CYS A 346 14.50 7.49 18.15
CA CYS A 346 15.41 6.62 17.39
C CYS A 346 16.36 7.35 16.41
N ARG A 347 17.52 7.78 16.90
CA ARG A 347 18.61 8.25 16.06
C ARG A 347 19.22 7.02 15.38
N LEU A 348 19.14 6.94 14.05
CA LEU A 348 20.19 6.24 13.32
C LEU A 348 21.47 7.02 13.61
N SER A 349 22.40 6.43 14.35
CA SER A 349 23.67 7.07 14.66
C SER A 349 24.63 6.98 13.49
N GLU A 350 25.81 7.60 13.64
CA GLU A 350 26.91 7.45 12.69
C GLU A 350 27.26 5.97 12.46
N THR A 351 27.14 5.12 13.49
CA THR A 351 27.45 3.68 13.37
C THR A 351 26.51 2.95 12.42
N SER A 352 25.26 3.38 12.34
CA SER A 352 24.29 2.87 11.37
C SER A 352 24.64 3.31 9.97
N CYS A 353 25.06 4.56 9.80
CA CYS A 353 25.53 5.07 8.51
C CYS A 353 26.81 4.37 8.05
N ASP A 354 27.71 4.02 8.96
CA ASP A 354 28.90 3.20 8.67
C ASP A 354 28.52 1.79 8.22
N SER A 355 27.51 1.19 8.85
CA SER A 355 27.00 -0.14 8.48
C SER A 355 26.38 -0.13 7.08
N VAL A 356 25.57 0.88 6.78
CA VAL A 356 24.99 1.08 5.44
C VAL A 356 26.08 1.36 4.41
N ALA A 357 27.05 2.23 4.72
CA ALA A 357 28.18 2.50 3.84
C ALA A 357 29.01 1.25 3.55
N SER A 358 29.19 0.38 4.54
CA SER A 358 29.88 -0.91 4.37
C SER A 358 29.10 -1.85 3.45
N ALA A 359 27.77 -1.91 3.59
CA ALA A 359 26.92 -2.66 2.68
C ALA A 359 27.01 -2.14 1.23
N LEU A 360 27.00 -0.81 1.04
CA LEU A 360 27.14 -0.18 -0.29
C LEU A 360 28.52 -0.39 -0.92
N LYS A 361 29.58 -0.54 -0.10
CA LYS A 361 30.94 -0.86 -0.58
C LYS A 361 31.08 -2.29 -1.09
N SER A 362 30.25 -3.20 -0.59
CA SER A 362 30.30 -4.61 -0.95
C SER A 362 29.94 -4.81 -2.42
N ASN A 363 30.80 -5.52 -3.16
CA ASN A 363 30.53 -5.92 -4.55
C ASN A 363 29.35 -6.89 -4.68
N LEU A 364 29.00 -7.57 -3.58
CA LEU A 364 27.89 -8.51 -3.47
C LEU A 364 26.53 -7.80 -3.35
N SER A 365 26.50 -6.50 -3.05
CA SER A 365 25.22 -5.81 -2.90
C SER A 365 24.51 -5.66 -4.25
N HIS A 366 23.24 -6.05 -4.27
CA HIS A 366 22.30 -5.83 -5.37
C HIS A 366 21.43 -4.57 -5.18
N LEU A 367 21.68 -3.81 -4.11
CA LEU A 367 20.83 -2.69 -3.71
C LEU A 367 20.85 -1.55 -4.75
N ARG A 368 19.67 -1.23 -5.29
CA ARG A 368 19.42 -0.15 -6.25
C ARG A 368 18.68 1.02 -5.64
N VAL A 369 17.83 0.78 -4.64
CA VAL A 369 16.99 1.79 -4.00
C VAL A 369 17.18 1.75 -2.50
N LEU A 370 17.56 2.90 -1.95
CA LEU A 370 17.70 3.10 -0.52
C LEU A 370 16.91 4.34 -0.10
N ASP A 371 15.92 4.13 0.78
CA ASP A 371 15.13 5.21 1.36
C ASP A 371 15.38 5.30 2.87
N LEU A 372 16.12 6.32 3.29
CA LEU A 372 16.42 6.65 4.69
C LEU A 372 15.69 7.92 5.15
N SER A 373 14.67 8.35 4.41
CA SER A 373 13.98 9.60 4.69
C SER A 373 13.43 9.64 6.11
N PHE A 374 13.36 10.85 6.67
CA PHE A 374 12.84 11.17 7.99
C PHE A 374 13.66 10.59 9.17
N ASN A 375 14.86 10.06 8.90
CA ASN A 375 15.82 9.73 9.97
C ASN A 375 16.70 10.92 10.33
N THR A 376 17.05 11.09 11.61
CA THR A 376 17.93 12.17 12.08
C THR A 376 19.42 11.87 11.85
N LEU A 377 19.81 11.71 10.57
CA LEU A 377 21.17 11.34 10.16
C LEU A 377 22.19 12.44 10.45
N GLN A 378 21.80 13.71 10.31
CA GLN A 378 22.68 14.88 10.36
C GLN A 378 23.79 14.85 9.29
N ASP A 379 24.60 15.91 9.23
CA ASP A 379 25.70 15.99 8.25
C ASP A 379 26.76 14.90 8.46
N SER A 380 27.03 14.51 9.71
CA SER A 380 28.04 13.48 9.99
C SER A 380 27.61 12.10 9.49
N GLY A 381 26.33 11.72 9.69
CA GLY A 381 25.78 10.47 9.16
C GLY A 381 25.82 10.41 7.64
N VAL A 382 25.42 11.49 6.95
CA VAL A 382 25.51 11.55 5.48
C VAL A 382 26.96 11.51 5.00
N LYS A 383 27.89 12.15 5.71
CA LYS A 383 29.32 12.06 5.39
C LYS A 383 29.84 10.62 5.48
N ARG A 384 29.40 9.83 6.47
CA ARG A 384 29.73 8.39 6.54
C ARG A 384 29.13 7.62 5.36
N LEU A 385 27.85 7.86 5.05
CA LEU A 385 27.16 7.25 3.92
C LEU A 385 27.86 7.56 2.58
N CYS A 386 28.36 8.77 2.40
CA CYS A 386 29.11 9.20 1.21
C CYS A 386 30.33 8.33 0.94
N SER A 387 31.02 7.83 1.98
CA SER A 387 32.13 6.90 1.79
C SER A 387 31.70 5.58 1.12
N GLY A 388 30.43 5.19 1.26
CA GLY A 388 29.84 4.05 0.56
C GLY A 388 29.54 4.36 -0.91
N LEU A 389 28.99 5.55 -1.18
CA LEU A 389 28.68 6.03 -2.53
C LEU A 389 29.93 6.25 -3.40
N GLU A 390 31.04 6.64 -2.78
CA GLU A 390 32.36 6.77 -3.42
C GLU A 390 32.92 5.44 -3.93
N SER A 391 32.43 4.31 -3.43
CA SER A 391 32.92 3.00 -3.85
C SER A 391 32.53 2.71 -5.30
N PRO A 392 33.45 2.22 -6.15
CA PRO A 392 33.13 1.80 -7.51
C PRO A 392 32.16 0.60 -7.56
N ASN A 393 32.03 -0.13 -6.46
CA ASN A 393 31.09 -1.24 -6.31
C ASN A 393 29.65 -0.78 -6.03
N CYS A 394 29.46 0.50 -5.67
CA CYS A 394 28.14 1.01 -5.30
C CYS A 394 27.25 1.08 -6.55
N LYS A 395 26.17 0.29 -6.54
CA LYS A 395 25.21 0.12 -7.63
C LYS A 395 23.93 0.93 -7.48
N LEU A 396 23.88 1.80 -6.47
CA LEU A 396 22.67 2.51 -6.07
C LEU A 396 22.19 3.48 -7.16
N GLU A 397 20.92 3.39 -7.51
CA GLU A 397 20.27 4.20 -8.55
C GLU A 397 19.36 5.28 -7.95
N ARG A 398 18.79 5.02 -6.77
CA ARG A 398 17.92 5.97 -6.08
C ARG A 398 18.25 6.06 -4.60
N LEU A 399 18.48 7.28 -4.14
CA LEU A 399 18.76 7.60 -2.75
C LEU A 399 17.79 8.67 -2.27
N ARG A 400 17.07 8.39 -1.17
CA ARG A 400 16.17 9.35 -0.54
C ARG A 400 16.60 9.65 0.88
N LEU A 401 16.88 10.92 1.13
CA LEU A 401 17.30 11.51 2.41
C LEU A 401 16.39 12.70 2.77
N ASN A 402 15.10 12.59 2.43
CA ASN A 402 14.12 13.65 2.70
C ASN A 402 13.99 13.86 4.22
N ASN A 403 14.02 15.11 4.70
CA ASN A 403 13.87 15.46 6.11
C ASN A 403 14.87 14.71 7.04
N CYS A 404 16.16 14.73 6.70
CA CYS A 404 17.22 14.04 7.43
C CYS A 404 18.05 14.94 8.36
N SER A 405 17.59 16.18 8.61
CA SER A 405 18.31 17.22 9.35
C SER A 405 19.65 17.60 8.70
N LEU A 406 19.68 17.69 7.37
CA LEU A 406 20.88 18.02 6.60
C LEU A 406 21.05 19.53 6.43
N LEU A 407 22.30 19.98 6.48
CA LEU A 407 22.72 21.35 6.21
C LEU A 407 23.59 21.39 4.94
N LYS A 408 24.17 22.55 4.64
CA LYS A 408 25.04 22.76 3.47
C LYS A 408 26.25 21.82 3.42
N ILE A 409 26.74 21.34 4.57
CA ILE A 409 27.95 20.49 4.65
C ILE A 409 27.67 19.12 4.01
N SER A 410 26.45 18.60 4.16
CA SER A 410 26.01 17.39 3.47
C SER A 410 26.07 17.53 1.95
N CYS A 411 25.71 18.70 1.40
CA CYS A 411 25.75 18.93 -0.05
C CYS A 411 27.16 18.80 -0.61
N ASP A 412 28.17 19.30 0.10
CA ASP A 412 29.57 19.18 -0.31
C ASP A 412 30.03 17.72 -0.32
N SER A 413 29.72 16.99 0.75
CA SER A 413 30.05 15.56 0.87
C SER A 413 29.38 14.73 -0.23
N LEU A 414 28.09 14.97 -0.49
CA LEU A 414 27.34 14.30 -1.56
C LEU A 414 27.89 14.65 -2.94
N ALA A 415 28.15 15.94 -3.22
CA ALA A 415 28.71 16.36 -4.51
C ALA A 415 30.11 15.78 -4.73
N SER A 416 30.93 15.69 -3.69
CA SER A 416 32.23 15.02 -3.75
C SER A 416 32.08 13.53 -4.06
N ALA A 417 31.22 12.81 -3.33
CA ALA A 417 31.01 11.38 -3.53
C ALA A 417 30.52 11.04 -4.94
N LEU A 418 29.56 11.82 -5.45
CA LEU A 418 29.00 11.64 -6.79
C LEU A 418 29.98 12.02 -7.91
N ARG A 419 30.98 12.87 -7.64
CA ARG A 419 32.09 13.15 -8.58
C ARG A 419 33.10 12.01 -8.61
N SER A 420 33.44 11.45 -7.44
CA SER A 420 34.46 10.41 -7.29
C SER A 420 34.07 9.10 -7.96
N ASN A 421 32.80 8.71 -7.84
CA ASN A 421 32.23 7.61 -8.60
C ASN A 421 31.09 8.20 -9.43
N PRO A 422 31.24 8.36 -10.77
CA PRO A 422 30.16 8.84 -11.62
C PRO A 422 29.02 7.83 -11.56
N SER A 423 28.15 8.09 -10.60
CA SER A 423 27.39 7.08 -9.91
C SER A 423 26.32 6.51 -10.83
N HIS A 424 25.88 5.28 -10.53
CA HIS A 424 24.64 4.74 -11.08
C HIS A 424 23.41 5.56 -10.64
N LEU A 425 23.58 6.58 -9.78
CA LEU A 425 22.52 7.34 -9.16
C LEU A 425 21.79 8.22 -10.20
N ARG A 426 20.50 7.93 -10.37
CA ARG A 426 19.56 8.64 -11.25
C ARG A 426 18.61 9.53 -10.46
N GLU A 427 18.23 9.14 -9.23
CA GLU A 427 17.33 9.91 -8.36
C GLU A 427 18.00 10.22 -7.01
N LEU A 428 18.02 11.50 -6.64
CA LEU A 428 18.41 11.96 -5.32
C LEU A 428 17.32 12.87 -4.75
N ASP A 429 16.71 12.47 -3.64
CA ASP A 429 15.73 13.29 -2.91
C ASP A 429 16.35 13.82 -1.61
N LEU A 430 16.57 15.13 -1.55
CA LEU A 430 17.04 15.86 -0.36
C LEU A 430 15.98 16.83 0.16
N SER A 431 14.73 16.69 -0.28
CA SER A 431 13.66 17.63 0.06
C SER A 431 13.43 17.69 1.58
N ARG A 432 12.87 18.82 2.04
CA ARG A 432 12.62 19.10 3.46
C ARG A 432 13.88 19.10 4.35
N ASN A 433 15.06 19.37 3.78
CA ASN A 433 16.29 19.68 4.53
C ASN A 433 16.62 21.17 4.50
N GLN A 434 17.54 21.60 5.37
CA GLN A 434 17.95 23.01 5.51
C GLN A 434 19.27 23.27 4.76
N LEU A 435 19.31 22.93 3.47
CA LEU A 435 20.54 22.93 2.67
C LEU A 435 21.10 24.33 2.38
N GLN A 436 20.25 25.36 2.42
CA GLN A 436 20.55 26.75 2.02
C GLN A 436 20.96 26.89 0.54
N ASP A 437 20.86 28.11 -0.01
CA ASP A 437 21.23 28.39 -1.40
C ASP A 437 22.67 28.00 -1.72
N SER A 438 23.59 28.16 -0.76
CA SER A 438 24.99 27.75 -0.91
C SER A 438 25.15 26.24 -1.06
N GLY A 439 24.36 25.43 -0.35
CA GLY A 439 24.41 23.97 -0.48
C GLY A 439 23.85 23.52 -1.83
N VAL A 440 22.75 24.12 -2.27
CA VAL A 440 22.16 23.85 -3.59
C VAL A 440 23.14 24.21 -4.72
N LYS A 441 23.85 25.34 -4.63
CA LYS A 441 24.88 25.71 -5.61
C LYS A 441 25.98 24.66 -5.74
N LEU A 442 26.39 24.00 -4.65
CA LEU A 442 27.39 22.92 -4.70
C LEU A 442 26.87 21.70 -5.48
N LEU A 443 25.61 21.32 -5.24
CA LEU A 443 24.96 20.23 -5.98
C LEU A 443 24.77 20.60 -7.46
N CYS A 444 24.35 21.83 -7.76
CA CYS A 444 24.25 22.33 -9.14
C CYS A 444 25.61 22.28 -9.86
N GLY A 445 26.72 22.58 -9.17
CA GLY A 445 28.06 22.44 -9.74
C GLY A 445 28.38 21.00 -10.15
N PHE A 446 27.89 19.99 -9.41
CA PHE A 446 28.01 18.59 -9.81
C PHE A 446 27.13 18.23 -11.03
N LEU A 447 25.94 18.82 -11.18
CA LEU A 447 25.06 18.52 -12.31
C LEU A 447 25.69 18.83 -13.68
N HIS A 448 26.65 19.76 -13.73
CA HIS A 448 27.40 20.11 -14.94
C HIS A 448 28.62 19.21 -15.19
N PHE A 449 28.88 18.24 -14.31
CA PHE A 449 30.00 17.32 -14.46
C PHE A 449 29.73 16.34 -15.61
N PRO A 450 30.68 16.09 -16.54
CA PRO A 450 30.43 15.34 -17.77
C PRO A 450 29.87 13.93 -17.57
N ASN A 451 30.15 13.32 -16.41
CA ASN A 451 29.74 11.96 -16.09
C ASN A 451 28.53 11.90 -15.11
N CYS A 452 27.87 13.04 -14.85
CA CYS A 452 26.66 13.06 -14.05
C CYS A 452 25.53 12.30 -14.77
N ARG A 453 24.95 11.29 -14.10
CA ARG A 453 23.81 10.51 -14.60
C ARG A 453 22.49 10.83 -13.89
N LEU A 454 22.49 11.87 -13.04
CA LEU A 454 21.33 12.21 -12.24
C LEU A 454 20.22 12.77 -13.14
N GLU A 455 19.09 12.07 -13.18
CA GLU A 455 17.90 12.44 -13.95
C GLU A 455 16.94 13.27 -13.10
N THR A 456 16.92 13.06 -11.78
CA THR A 456 16.01 13.73 -10.86
C THR A 456 16.74 14.13 -9.57
N LEU A 457 16.69 15.42 -9.24
CA LEU A 457 17.08 15.98 -7.95
C LEU A 457 15.85 16.66 -7.32
N ARG A 458 15.47 16.29 -6.09
CA ARG A 458 14.30 16.85 -5.38
C ARG A 458 14.66 17.51 -4.07
#